data_AF-A0A1V0DHF9-F1
#
_entry.id   AF-A0A1V0DHF9-F1
#
_cell.length_a   1.000
_cell.length_b   1.000
_cell.length_c   1.000
_cell.angle_alpha   90.00
_cell.angle_beta   90.00
_cell.angle_gamma   90.00
#
_symmetry.space_group_name_H-M   'P 1'
#
loop_
_entity.id
_entity.type
_entity.pdbx_description
1 polymer ?
#
loop_
_entity_poly.entity_id
_entity_poly.type
_entity_poly.pdbx_seq_one_letter_code
_entity_poly.pdbx_strand_id
1 'polypeptide(L)'
;MSDPSPYPLRYMPQLDSLRALAALGVYAQHFLAPGSLFVSTVPLGDLGVRLFFVLSGFLITLILLNSRHNISQGATSRSHVIRSFYARRFMRLIPVYFLFLTLSFALLPELRASAWWFYTYLQNIHYAIAGEFTFADHLWTLAVEEQFYLVWPFLILLVPQSWLLPVLGTVVVLGPVLRVVFIGLGLTHFQVSMLTPAHFDTLGIGALLAVLSNTHRYGAERIRRLLWLAFSAGVGLLGVVLVGKLLGWSSVVEFLLGELGAGLLFIWVIGRAAEGFRGLIGWLLGSV
;
A
#
# COMPACT_ATOMS: atom_id res chain seq x y z
N MET A 1 32.05 -17.56 12.59
CA MET A 1 31.30 -17.77 11.35
C MET A 1 29.97 -17.04 11.51
N SER A 2 29.76 -15.96 10.78
CA SER A 2 28.48 -15.23 10.77
C SER A 2 27.44 -16.11 10.10
N ASP A 3 26.38 -16.46 10.82
CA ASP A 3 25.19 -17.08 10.22
C ASP A 3 24.71 -16.13 9.10
N PRO A 4 24.60 -16.59 7.83
CA PRO A 4 24.11 -15.72 6.76
C PRO A 4 22.76 -15.14 7.15
N SER A 5 22.51 -13.87 6.80
CA SER A 5 21.16 -13.28 6.90
C SER A 5 20.17 -14.31 6.36
N PRO A 6 19.16 -14.73 7.14
CA PRO A 6 18.27 -15.83 6.74
C PRO A 6 17.52 -15.52 5.44
N TYR A 7 17.57 -14.28 4.98
CA TYR A 7 17.02 -13.83 3.72
C TYR A 7 18.02 -12.86 3.05
N PRO A 8 18.74 -13.25 1.99
CA PRO A 8 19.16 -12.23 1.03
C PRO A 8 17.90 -11.50 0.57
N LEU A 9 17.95 -10.18 0.41
CA LEU A 9 16.93 -9.44 -0.34
C LEU A 9 16.97 -9.95 -1.78
N ARG A 10 16.35 -11.12 -2.00
CA ARG A 10 16.28 -11.75 -3.30
C ARG A 10 15.41 -10.86 -4.13
N TYR A 11 15.92 -10.42 -5.27
CA TYR A 11 15.11 -9.70 -6.24
C TYR A 11 13.88 -10.54 -6.58
N MET A 12 12.69 -9.96 -6.40
CA MET A 12 11.39 -10.63 -6.62
C MET A 12 10.71 -10.01 -7.85
N PRO A 13 11.10 -10.41 -9.07
CA PRO A 13 10.61 -9.78 -10.31
C PRO A 13 9.09 -9.80 -10.42
N GLN A 14 8.44 -10.86 -9.93
CA GLN A 14 6.98 -10.98 -9.95
C GLN A 14 6.27 -9.87 -9.18
N LEU A 15 6.89 -9.29 -8.15
CA LEU A 15 6.30 -8.17 -7.41
C LEU A 15 6.41 -6.87 -8.20
N ASP A 16 7.45 -6.70 -9.01
CA ASP A 16 7.58 -5.55 -9.91
C ASP A 16 6.55 -5.65 -11.06
N SER A 17 6.29 -6.84 -11.57
CA SER A 17 5.20 -7.10 -12.51
C SER A 17 3.83 -6.78 -11.93
N LEU A 18 3.57 -7.14 -10.67
CA LEU A 18 2.31 -6.76 -9.99
C LEU A 18 2.17 -5.24 -9.87
N ARG A 19 3.25 -4.51 -9.60
CA ARG A 19 3.24 -3.03 -9.60
C ARG A 19 2.97 -2.47 -10.99
N ALA A 20 3.59 -3.04 -12.03
CA ALA A 20 3.36 -2.61 -13.40
C ALA A 20 1.88 -2.81 -13.79
N LEU A 21 1.31 -3.97 -13.46
CA LEU A 21 -0.13 -4.23 -13.68
C LEU A 21 -1.02 -3.27 -12.91
N ALA A 22 -0.69 -2.96 -11.65
CA ALA A 22 -1.41 -1.97 -10.85
C ALA A 22 -1.37 -0.57 -11.50
N ALA A 23 -0.19 -0.13 -11.95
CA ALA A 23 -0.03 1.16 -12.64
C ALA A 23 -0.82 1.21 -13.94
N LEU A 24 -0.81 0.12 -14.73
CA LEU A 24 -1.59 0.02 -15.96
C LEU A 24 -3.09 0.07 -15.68
N GLY A 25 -3.58 -0.55 -14.60
CA GLY A 25 -4.97 -0.45 -14.17
C GLY A 25 -5.38 0.99 -13.85
N VAL A 26 -4.54 1.72 -13.10
CA VAL A 26 -4.73 3.15 -12.82
C VAL A 26 -4.73 3.97 -14.11
N TYR A 27 -3.74 3.76 -14.97
CA TYR A 27 -3.63 4.45 -16.26
C TYR A 27 -4.87 4.20 -17.14
N ALA A 28 -5.31 2.95 -17.26
CA ALA A 28 -6.47 2.60 -18.06
C ALA A 28 -7.75 3.29 -17.58
N GLN A 29 -7.97 3.38 -16.26
CA GLN A 29 -9.13 4.05 -15.69
C GLN A 29 -9.14 5.56 -15.96
N HIS A 30 -7.97 6.22 -15.97
CA HIS A 30 -7.89 7.66 -16.18
C HIS A 30 -7.85 8.07 -17.67
N PHE A 31 -7.23 7.25 -18.53
CA PHE A 31 -6.89 7.68 -19.90
C PHE A 31 -7.53 6.86 -21.02
N LEU A 32 -7.85 5.58 -20.81
CA LEU A 32 -8.30 4.69 -21.89
C LEU A 32 -9.82 4.58 -22.01
N ALA A 33 -10.57 4.97 -20.98
CA ALA A 33 -12.03 4.77 -21.00
C ALA A 33 -12.86 5.69 -20.09
N PRO A 34 -12.89 7.02 -20.31
CA PRO A 34 -13.99 7.82 -19.83
C PRO A 34 -15.28 7.36 -20.56
N GLY A 35 -16.05 6.44 -19.96
CA GLY A 35 -17.37 6.02 -20.45
C GLY A 35 -17.49 4.65 -21.12
N SER A 36 -16.47 3.78 -21.11
CA SER A 36 -16.66 2.38 -21.57
C SER A 36 -17.37 1.54 -20.51
N LEU A 37 -18.31 0.68 -20.93
CA LEU A 37 -19.15 -0.15 -20.05
C LEU A 37 -18.33 -1.11 -19.16
N PHE A 38 -17.15 -1.54 -19.63
CA PHE A 38 -16.23 -2.45 -18.91
C PHE A 38 -15.38 -1.73 -17.85
N VAL A 39 -14.89 -0.52 -18.15
CA VAL A 39 -14.10 0.28 -17.18
C VAL A 39 -14.99 0.99 -16.16
N SER A 40 -16.26 1.23 -16.49
CA SER A 40 -17.25 1.75 -15.54
C SER A 40 -17.80 0.69 -14.57
N THR A 41 -17.64 -0.60 -14.85
CA THR A 41 -18.11 -1.69 -13.96
C THR A 41 -17.04 -2.23 -13.02
N VAL A 42 -15.77 -2.26 -13.44
CA VAL A 42 -14.66 -2.74 -12.60
C VAL A 42 -13.73 -1.57 -12.25
N PRO A 43 -13.59 -1.21 -10.96
CA PRO A 43 -12.76 -0.08 -10.53
C PRO A 43 -11.26 -0.46 -10.53
N LEU A 44 -10.70 -0.65 -11.73
CA LEU A 44 -9.32 -1.12 -11.92
C LEU A 44 -8.27 -0.18 -11.31
N GLY A 45 -8.54 1.13 -11.30
CA GLY A 45 -7.71 2.13 -10.65
C GLY A 45 -7.69 1.95 -9.13
N ASP A 46 -8.86 1.84 -8.50
CA ASP A 46 -8.96 1.67 -7.05
C ASP A 46 -8.31 0.35 -6.59
N LEU A 47 -8.53 -0.73 -7.35
CA LEU A 47 -7.87 -2.01 -7.11
C LEU A 47 -6.35 -1.92 -7.27
N GLY A 48 -5.88 -1.19 -8.29
CA GLY A 48 -4.45 -0.92 -8.50
C GLY A 48 -3.83 -0.17 -7.32
N VAL A 49 -4.48 0.91 -6.86
CA VAL A 49 -4.03 1.69 -5.70
C VAL A 49 -3.97 0.84 -4.42
N ARG A 50 -5.01 0.05 -4.16
CA ARG A 50 -5.03 -0.87 -3.00
C ARG A 50 -3.89 -1.89 -3.09
N LEU A 51 -3.63 -2.46 -4.26
CA LEU A 51 -2.51 -3.37 -4.47
C LEU A 51 -1.16 -2.67 -4.23
N PHE A 52 -1.00 -1.42 -4.67
CA PHE A 52 0.18 -0.61 -4.34
C PHE A 52 0.37 -0.46 -2.83
N PHE A 53 -0.67 -0.08 -2.08
CA PHE A 53 -0.55 0.07 -0.63
C PHE A 53 -0.18 -1.23 0.08
N VAL A 54 -0.79 -2.36 -0.27
CA VAL A 54 -0.41 -3.66 0.33
C VAL A 54 1.04 -4.03 -0.04
N LEU A 55 1.47 -3.82 -1.29
CA LEU A 55 2.84 -4.06 -1.73
C LEU A 55 3.84 -3.15 -1.00
N SER A 56 3.50 -1.89 -0.81
CA SER A 56 4.30 -0.88 -0.11
C SER A 56 4.49 -1.24 1.35
N GLY A 57 3.40 -1.65 2.03
CA GLY A 57 3.44 -2.21 3.38
C GLY A 57 4.32 -3.45 3.48
N PHE A 58 4.17 -4.39 2.56
CA PHE A 58 4.96 -5.63 2.54
C PHE A 58 6.46 -5.37 2.32
N LEU A 59 6.82 -4.65 1.26
CA LEU A 59 8.22 -4.54 0.83
C LEU A 59 9.04 -3.64 1.74
N ILE A 60 8.49 -2.50 2.19
CA ILE A 60 9.21 -1.64 3.12
C ILE A 60 9.40 -2.33 4.46
N THR A 61 8.38 -3.03 4.96
CA THR A 61 8.50 -3.81 6.20
C THR A 61 9.57 -4.89 6.06
N LEU A 62 9.57 -5.65 4.96
CA LEU A 62 10.57 -6.70 4.70
C LEU A 62 12.01 -6.14 4.67
N ILE A 63 12.22 -5.01 3.98
CA ILE A 63 13.53 -4.33 3.93
C ILE A 63 13.98 -3.90 5.34
N LEU A 64 13.08 -3.34 6.14
CA LEU A 64 13.39 -2.87 7.49
C LEU A 64 13.62 -4.02 8.47
N LEU A 65 12.90 -5.14 8.34
CA LEU A 65 13.13 -6.35 9.13
C LEU A 65 14.51 -6.96 8.86
N ASN A 66 14.91 -7.03 7.60
CA ASN A 66 16.27 -7.45 7.23
C ASN A 66 17.33 -6.48 7.78
N SER A 67 17.06 -5.18 7.70
CA SER A 67 17.95 -4.16 8.29
C SER A 67 18.05 -4.31 9.81
N ARG A 68 16.93 -4.63 10.49
CA ARG A 68 16.87 -4.90 11.92
C ARG A 68 17.73 -6.10 12.30
N HIS A 69 17.70 -7.17 11.51
CA HIS A 69 18.57 -8.32 11.70
C HIS A 69 20.05 -7.92 11.60
N ASN A 70 20.43 -7.17 10.56
CA ASN A 70 21.81 -6.69 10.40
C ASN A 70 22.27 -5.80 11.57
N ILE A 71 21.38 -4.99 12.14
CA ILE A 71 21.66 -4.22 13.36
C ILE A 71 21.92 -5.14 14.55
N SER A 72 21.12 -6.20 14.73
CA SER A 72 21.29 -7.16 15.83
C SER A 72 22.60 -7.95 15.75
N GLN A 73 23.11 -8.15 14.53
CA GLN A 73 24.41 -8.78 14.26
C GLN A 73 25.59 -7.81 14.35
N GLY A 74 25.35 -6.53 14.67
CA GLY A 74 26.40 -5.50 14.72
C GLY A 74 26.95 -5.07 13.35
N ALA A 75 26.35 -5.51 12.25
CA ALA A 75 26.81 -5.19 10.89
C ALA A 75 26.50 -3.75 10.45
N THR A 76 25.53 -3.10 11.10
CA THR A 76 25.17 -1.70 10.83
C THR A 76 24.50 -1.06 12.03
N SER A 77 24.36 0.27 12.03
CA SER A 77 23.68 1.02 13.09
C SER A 77 22.28 1.46 12.65
N ARG A 78 21.39 1.71 13.61
CA ARG A 78 20.02 2.22 13.33
C ARG A 78 20.05 3.55 12.59
N SER A 79 20.94 4.47 12.98
CA SER A 79 21.07 5.77 12.33
C SER A 79 21.51 5.64 10.87
N HIS A 80 22.43 4.73 10.58
CA HIS A 80 22.86 4.45 9.22
C HIS A 80 21.71 3.88 8.38
N VAL A 81 20.95 2.90 8.89
CA VAL A 81 19.80 2.31 8.19
C VAL A 81 18.75 3.37 7.84
N ILE A 82 18.38 4.23 8.81
CA ILE A 82 17.38 5.28 8.60
C ILE A 82 17.87 6.30 7.57
N ARG A 83 19.12 6.77 7.67
CA ARG A 83 19.70 7.72 6.71
C ARG A 83 19.73 7.12 5.30
N SER A 84 20.21 5.88 5.17
CA SER A 84 20.29 5.18 3.89
C SER A 84 18.92 4.89 3.30
N PHE A 85 17.91 4.63 4.13
CA PHE A 85 16.52 4.46 3.69
C PHE A 85 15.98 5.74 3.04
N TYR A 86 16.06 6.87 3.74
CA TYR A 86 15.57 8.15 3.21
C TYR A 86 16.40 8.66 2.04
N ALA A 87 17.72 8.46 2.03
CA ALA A 87 18.58 8.86 0.93
C ALA A 87 18.24 8.13 -0.38
N ARG A 88 18.06 6.81 -0.34
CA ARG A 88 17.66 6.03 -1.54
C ARG A 88 16.30 6.47 -2.06
N ARG A 89 15.36 6.72 -1.14
CA ARG A 89 14.02 7.17 -1.48
C ARG A 89 14.03 8.55 -2.13
N PHE A 90 14.80 9.48 -1.54
CA PHE A 90 15.03 10.80 -2.09
C PHE A 90 15.57 10.72 -3.52
N MET A 91 16.63 9.95 -3.76
CA MET A 91 17.25 9.84 -5.09
C MET A 91 16.35 9.20 -6.15
N ARG A 92 15.40 8.33 -5.76
CA ARG A 92 14.54 7.62 -6.71
C ARG A 92 13.35 8.45 -7.19
N LEU A 93 12.71 9.22 -6.31
CA LEU A 93 11.40 9.84 -6.58
C LEU A 93 11.47 11.36 -6.69
N ILE A 94 12.25 12.01 -5.83
CA ILE A 94 12.22 13.47 -5.67
C ILE A 94 12.65 14.23 -6.93
N PRO A 95 13.71 13.85 -7.69
CA PRO A 95 14.12 14.61 -8.86
C PRO A 95 13.01 14.75 -9.91
N VAL A 96 12.34 13.65 -10.25
CA VAL A 96 11.28 13.64 -11.26
C VAL A 96 10.02 14.31 -10.72
N TYR A 97 9.66 14.07 -9.47
CA TYR A 97 8.49 14.68 -8.83
C TYR A 97 8.59 16.20 -8.76
N PHE A 98 9.71 16.74 -8.24
CA PHE A 98 9.89 18.18 -8.11
C PHE A 98 10.08 18.86 -9.48
N LEU A 99 10.69 18.18 -10.45
CA LEU A 99 10.75 18.69 -11.82
C LEU A 99 9.34 18.83 -12.41
N PHE A 100 8.51 17.79 -12.29
CA PHE A 100 7.11 17.84 -12.71
C PHE A 100 6.36 19.01 -12.05
N LEU A 101 6.41 19.13 -10.72
CA LEU A 101 5.75 20.22 -9.99
C LEU A 101 6.25 21.60 -10.42
N THR A 102 7.57 21.76 -10.53
CA THR A 102 8.18 23.04 -10.90
C THR A 102 7.72 23.48 -12.29
N LEU A 103 7.71 22.55 -13.25
CA LEU A 103 7.22 22.83 -14.60
C LEU A 103 5.71 23.11 -14.61
N SER A 104 4.91 22.32 -13.89
CA SER A 104 3.46 22.54 -13.78
C SER A 104 3.13 23.91 -13.20
N PHE A 105 3.76 24.33 -12.10
CA PHE A 105 3.50 25.64 -11.49
C PHE A 105 4.14 26.81 -12.26
N ALA A 106 5.17 26.56 -13.06
CA ALA A 106 5.68 27.55 -13.99
C ALA A 106 4.67 27.83 -15.11
N LEU A 107 4.08 26.77 -15.67
CA LEU A 107 3.13 26.82 -16.80
C LEU A 107 1.70 27.17 -16.40
N LEU A 108 1.30 26.89 -15.16
CA LEU A 108 -0.05 27.13 -14.62
C LEU A 108 0.04 28.02 -13.36
N PRO A 109 0.25 29.34 -13.51
CA PRO A 109 0.47 30.26 -12.39
C PRO A 109 -0.69 30.30 -11.39
N GLU A 110 -1.92 30.07 -11.83
CA GLU A 110 -3.13 30.01 -11.02
C GLU A 110 -3.08 28.92 -9.94
N LEU A 111 -2.30 27.85 -10.16
CA LEU A 111 -2.17 26.75 -9.22
C LEU A 111 -1.10 26.99 -8.13
N ARG A 112 -0.32 28.07 -8.23
CA ARG A 112 0.80 28.36 -7.30
C ARG A 112 0.35 28.55 -5.86
N ALA A 113 -0.89 29.01 -5.64
CA ALA A 113 -1.45 29.18 -4.30
C ALA A 113 -1.50 27.85 -3.53
N SER A 114 -1.68 26.72 -4.24
CA SER A 114 -1.71 25.39 -3.64
C SER A 114 -0.37 24.66 -3.67
N ALA A 115 0.68 25.24 -4.25
CA ALA A 115 1.95 24.55 -4.51
C ALA A 115 2.61 23.97 -3.25
N TRP A 116 2.46 24.64 -2.11
CA TRP A 116 3.05 24.20 -0.85
C TRP A 116 2.50 22.83 -0.41
N TRP A 117 1.22 22.53 -0.68
CA TRP A 117 0.62 21.23 -0.38
C TRP A 117 1.33 20.10 -1.14
N PHE A 118 1.74 20.34 -2.39
CA PHE A 118 2.43 19.34 -3.21
C PHE A 118 3.90 19.20 -2.79
N TYR A 119 4.62 20.30 -2.57
CA TYR A 119 6.03 20.24 -2.16
C TYR A 119 6.24 19.60 -0.77
N THR A 120 5.20 19.55 0.05
CA THR A 120 5.22 18.93 1.37
C THR A 120 4.56 17.54 1.43
N TYR A 121 4.14 16.98 0.29
CA TYR A 121 3.38 15.72 0.22
C TYR A 121 2.09 15.74 1.06
N LEU A 122 1.38 16.86 1.09
CA LEU A 122 0.11 17.08 1.82
C LEU A 122 -1.09 17.32 0.88
N GLN A 123 -0.93 17.15 -0.43
CA GLN A 123 -2.00 17.36 -1.42
C GLN A 123 -3.22 16.47 -1.18
N ASN A 124 -3.05 15.27 -0.61
CA ASN A 124 -4.18 14.42 -0.24
C ASN A 124 -5.04 15.05 0.87
N ILE A 125 -4.42 15.73 1.84
CA ILE A 125 -5.15 16.49 2.87
C ILE A 125 -5.84 17.69 2.26
N HIS A 126 -5.18 18.37 1.32
CA HIS A 126 -5.79 19.48 0.58
C HIS A 126 -7.08 19.03 -0.14
N TYR A 127 -7.05 17.88 -0.84
CA TYR A 127 -8.24 17.32 -1.48
C TYR A 127 -9.32 16.94 -0.47
N ALA A 128 -8.93 16.37 0.69
CA ALA A 128 -9.88 16.06 1.75
C ALA A 128 -10.58 17.32 2.31
N ILE A 129 -9.85 18.43 2.46
CA ILE A 129 -10.42 19.71 2.92
C ILE A 129 -11.31 20.32 1.84
N ALA A 130 -10.86 20.31 0.58
CA ALA A 130 -11.63 20.86 -0.55
C ALA A 130 -12.88 20.03 -0.87
N GLY A 131 -12.86 18.72 -0.59
CA GLY A 131 -13.93 17.80 -0.95
C GLY A 131 -13.91 17.34 -2.40
N GLU A 132 -12.89 17.72 -3.17
CA GLU A 132 -12.71 17.39 -4.58
C GLU A 132 -11.22 17.34 -4.97
N PHE A 133 -10.94 16.76 -6.14
CA PHE A 133 -9.61 16.86 -6.74
C PHE A 133 -9.40 18.25 -7.34
N THR A 134 -8.26 18.88 -7.05
CA THR A 134 -7.95 20.22 -7.56
C THR A 134 -6.95 20.19 -8.71
N PHE A 135 -5.81 19.52 -8.55
CA PHE A 135 -4.76 19.40 -9.57
C PHE A 135 -3.99 18.10 -9.40
N ALA A 136 -3.61 17.43 -10.50
CA ALA A 136 -2.80 16.21 -10.47
C ALA A 136 -3.34 15.17 -9.46
N ASP A 137 -4.58 14.74 -9.69
CA ASP A 137 -5.34 13.74 -8.94
C ASP A 137 -4.50 12.52 -8.54
N HIS A 138 -3.83 11.87 -9.49
CA HIS A 138 -3.01 10.68 -9.29
C HIS A 138 -1.89 10.83 -8.24
N LEU A 139 -1.49 12.04 -7.86
CA LEU A 139 -0.46 12.27 -6.85
C LEU A 139 -0.94 12.07 -5.41
N TRP A 140 -2.24 11.90 -5.14
CA TRP A 140 -2.74 11.70 -3.78
C TRP A 140 -2.18 10.42 -3.13
N THR A 141 -2.07 9.34 -3.91
CA THR A 141 -1.56 8.04 -3.43
C THR A 141 -0.10 8.12 -3.05
N LEU A 142 0.69 8.90 -3.81
CA LEU A 142 2.09 9.16 -3.54
C LEU A 142 2.27 9.91 -2.20
N ALA A 143 1.40 10.88 -1.89
CA ALA A 143 1.44 11.55 -0.58
C ALA A 143 1.14 10.60 0.57
N VAL A 144 0.10 9.76 0.46
CA VAL A 144 -0.24 8.73 1.47
C VAL A 144 0.96 7.82 1.72
N GLU A 145 1.60 7.39 0.64
CA GLU A 145 2.79 6.57 0.66
C GLU A 145 3.96 7.27 1.38
N GLU A 146 4.37 8.48 0.97
CA GLU A 146 5.48 9.21 1.60
C GLU A 146 5.22 9.50 3.10
N GLN A 147 3.98 9.81 3.48
CA GLN A 147 3.59 9.97 4.88
C GLN A 147 3.75 8.66 5.67
N PHE A 148 3.35 7.52 5.09
CA PHE A 148 3.60 6.21 5.67
C PHE A 148 5.11 5.95 5.84
N TYR A 149 5.91 6.20 4.81
CA TYR A 149 7.35 5.93 4.83
C TYR A 149 8.15 6.85 5.76
N LEU A 150 7.62 8.03 6.10
CA LEU A 150 8.20 8.93 7.08
C LEU A 150 8.13 8.34 8.51
N VAL A 151 7.10 7.56 8.81
CA VAL A 151 6.88 7.01 10.16
C VAL A 151 7.37 5.57 10.26
N TRP A 152 7.25 4.80 9.19
CA TRP A 152 7.42 3.34 9.21
C TRP A 152 8.80 2.83 9.66
N PRO A 153 9.94 3.42 9.25
CA PRO A 153 11.26 3.01 9.73
C PRO A 153 11.39 3.07 11.24
N PHE A 154 10.82 4.09 11.87
CA PHE A 154 10.85 4.23 13.32
C PHE A 154 10.00 3.16 13.99
N LEU A 155 8.81 2.89 13.48
CA LEU A 155 7.94 1.84 14.00
C LEU A 155 8.66 0.48 13.96
N ILE A 156 9.18 0.06 12.81
CA ILE A 156 9.78 -1.27 12.66
C ILE A 156 11.11 -1.41 13.44
N LEU A 157 11.93 -0.36 13.48
CA LEU A 157 13.26 -0.44 14.11
C LEU A 157 13.23 -0.23 15.63
N LEU A 158 12.25 0.50 16.15
CA LEU A 158 12.17 0.82 17.58
C LEU A 158 11.22 -0.09 18.36
N VAL A 159 10.09 -0.54 17.76
CA VAL A 159 9.14 -1.43 18.45
C VAL A 159 9.78 -2.81 18.69
N PRO A 160 9.83 -3.34 19.93
CA PRO A 160 10.40 -4.66 20.22
C PRO A 160 9.78 -5.78 19.38
N GLN A 161 10.59 -6.80 19.03
CA GLN A 161 10.14 -7.91 18.17
C GLN A 161 8.88 -8.63 18.72
N SER A 162 8.76 -8.72 20.05
CA SER A 162 7.59 -9.33 20.72
C SER A 162 6.30 -8.54 20.53
N TRP A 163 6.40 -7.22 20.35
CA TRP A 163 5.26 -6.30 20.20
C TRP A 163 4.90 -6.00 18.75
N LEU A 164 5.74 -6.41 17.80
CA LEU A 164 5.55 -6.05 16.40
C LEU A 164 4.23 -6.58 15.82
N LEU A 165 3.89 -7.84 16.08
CA LEU A 165 2.62 -8.43 15.62
C LEU A 165 1.39 -7.73 16.23
N PRO A 166 1.29 -7.53 17.57
CA PRO A 166 0.21 -6.75 18.17
C PRO A 166 0.09 -5.32 17.61
N VAL A 167 1.20 -4.62 17.45
CA VAL A 167 1.21 -3.24 16.92
C VAL A 167 0.69 -3.22 15.48
N LEU A 168 1.19 -4.10 14.61
CA LEU A 168 0.70 -4.17 13.23
C LEU A 168 -0.76 -4.63 13.15
N GLY A 169 -1.18 -5.57 14.00
CA GLY A 169 -2.59 -5.94 14.12
C GLY A 169 -3.47 -4.76 14.53
N THR A 170 -2.97 -3.90 15.43
CA THR A 170 -3.66 -2.67 15.82
C THR A 170 -3.76 -1.69 14.65
N VAL A 171 -2.68 -1.48 13.88
CA VAL A 171 -2.70 -0.67 12.65
C VAL A 171 -3.76 -1.19 11.68
N VAL A 172 -3.85 -2.52 11.51
CA VAL A 172 -4.86 -3.13 10.64
C VAL A 172 -6.29 -2.87 11.10
N VAL A 173 -6.54 -2.92 12.41
CA VAL A 173 -7.88 -2.63 12.96
C VAL A 173 -8.19 -1.13 12.90
N LEU A 174 -7.18 -0.26 13.09
CA LEU A 174 -7.36 1.19 13.08
C LEU A 174 -7.88 1.72 11.75
N GLY A 175 -7.48 1.13 10.61
CA GLY A 175 -7.97 1.54 9.28
C GLY A 175 -9.51 1.61 9.18
N PRO A 176 -10.22 0.47 9.27
CA PRO A 176 -11.68 0.45 9.20
C PRO A 176 -12.33 1.22 10.36
N VAL A 177 -11.77 1.18 11.57
CA VAL A 177 -12.30 1.95 12.71
C VAL A 177 -12.28 3.45 12.41
N LEU A 178 -11.17 3.98 11.88
CA LEU A 178 -11.06 5.39 11.54
C LEU A 178 -11.96 5.77 10.36
N ARG A 179 -12.17 4.89 9.38
CA ARG A 179 -13.17 5.12 8.34
C ARG A 179 -14.58 5.28 8.93
N VAL A 180 -15.00 4.39 9.84
CA VAL A 180 -16.31 4.49 10.51
C VAL A 180 -16.41 5.79 11.31
N VAL A 181 -15.37 6.12 12.09
CA VAL A 181 -15.34 7.34 12.89
C VAL A 181 -15.44 8.59 12.01
N PHE A 182 -14.65 8.71 10.94
CA PHE A 182 -14.69 9.88 10.07
C PHE A 182 -16.02 10.04 9.33
N ILE A 183 -16.62 8.94 8.87
CA ILE A 183 -17.97 8.97 8.27
C ILE A 183 -19.00 9.40 9.33
N GLY A 184 -18.89 8.88 10.56
CA GLY A 184 -19.75 9.29 11.68
C GLY A 184 -19.59 10.77 12.08
N LEU A 185 -18.43 11.37 11.81
CA LEU A 185 -18.17 12.81 11.97
C LEU A 185 -18.68 13.65 10.79
N GLY A 186 -19.30 13.04 9.77
CA GLY A 186 -19.91 13.74 8.64
C GLY A 186 -18.98 13.94 7.43
N LEU A 187 -17.78 13.35 7.43
CA LEU A 187 -16.92 13.39 6.24
C LEU A 187 -17.51 12.52 5.13
N THR A 188 -17.43 12.99 3.88
CA THR A 188 -17.86 12.20 2.73
C THR A 188 -16.91 11.04 2.48
N HIS A 189 -17.38 10.05 1.73
CA HIS A 189 -16.54 8.93 1.26
C HIS A 189 -15.25 9.40 0.60
N PHE A 190 -15.34 10.41 -0.27
CA PHE A 190 -14.18 11.00 -0.93
C PHE A 190 -13.17 11.55 0.07
N GLN A 191 -13.62 12.39 1.00
CA GLN A 191 -12.74 13.00 1.99
C GLN A 191 -12.01 11.96 2.84
N VAL A 192 -12.72 10.92 3.29
CA VAL A 192 -12.13 9.82 4.05
C VAL A 192 -11.10 9.06 3.22
N SER A 193 -11.39 8.81 1.94
CA SER A 193 -10.50 8.05 1.04
C SER A 193 -9.18 8.78 0.77
N MET A 194 -9.14 10.09 0.91
CA MET A 194 -7.92 10.89 0.75
C MET A 194 -7.02 10.86 2.00
N LEU A 195 -7.55 10.51 3.17
CA LEU A 195 -6.79 10.53 4.42
C LEU A 195 -5.96 9.26 4.60
N THR A 196 -4.67 9.41 4.87
CA THR A 196 -3.72 8.31 5.10
C THR A 196 -4.18 7.29 6.16
N PRO A 197 -4.78 7.69 7.30
CA PRO A 197 -5.28 6.73 8.28
C PRO A 197 -6.38 5.80 7.75
N ALA A 198 -7.10 6.21 6.70
CA ALA A 198 -8.08 5.36 6.03
C ALA A 198 -7.44 4.22 5.23
N HIS A 199 -6.11 4.11 5.14
CA HIS A 199 -5.40 3.05 4.42
C HIS A 199 -4.49 2.22 5.33
N PHE A 200 -4.61 2.38 6.65
CA PHE A 200 -3.78 1.65 7.61
C PHE A 200 -3.98 0.13 7.56
N ASP A 201 -5.16 -0.35 7.21
CA ASP A 201 -5.42 -1.77 7.01
C ASP A 201 -4.71 -2.35 5.77
N THR A 202 -4.78 -1.70 4.62
CA THR A 202 -4.10 -2.19 3.41
C THR A 202 -2.58 -2.17 3.58
N LEU A 203 -2.02 -1.06 4.09
CA LEU A 203 -0.60 -0.95 4.44
C LEU A 203 -0.19 -1.97 5.53
N GLY A 204 -1.01 -2.10 6.58
CA GLY A 204 -0.76 -2.96 7.73
C GLY A 204 -0.84 -4.45 7.40
N ILE A 205 -1.78 -4.87 6.54
CA ILE A 205 -1.93 -6.26 6.08
C ILE A 205 -0.67 -6.68 5.31
N GLY A 206 -0.16 -5.81 4.43
CA GLY A 206 1.12 -6.03 3.75
C GLY A 206 2.27 -6.20 4.74
N ALA A 207 2.35 -5.33 5.74
CA ALA A 207 3.36 -5.42 6.78
C ALA A 207 3.26 -6.69 7.65
N LEU A 208 2.05 -7.12 7.99
CA LEU A 208 1.81 -8.38 8.70
C LEU A 208 2.35 -9.56 7.89
N LEU A 209 2.09 -9.60 6.58
CA LEU A 209 2.66 -10.62 5.70
C LEU A 209 4.18 -10.64 5.78
N ALA A 210 4.82 -9.47 5.74
CA ALA A 210 6.28 -9.38 5.82
C ALA A 210 6.81 -9.96 7.13
N VAL A 211 6.19 -9.64 8.26
CA VAL A 211 6.59 -10.20 9.57
C VAL A 211 6.35 -11.71 9.63
N LEU A 212 5.17 -12.17 9.19
CA LEU A 212 4.83 -13.60 9.21
C LEU A 212 5.77 -14.43 8.34
N SER A 213 6.10 -13.93 7.15
CA SER A 213 7.03 -14.57 6.21
C SER A 213 8.49 -14.50 6.66
N ASN A 214 8.87 -13.48 7.43
CA ASN A 214 10.23 -13.28 7.91
C ASN A 214 10.51 -13.93 9.28
N THR A 215 9.49 -14.45 9.98
CA THR A 215 9.69 -15.05 11.30
C THR A 215 9.75 -16.57 11.19
N HIS A 216 10.89 -17.19 11.54
CA HIS A 216 11.04 -18.66 11.67
C HIS A 216 10.05 -19.32 12.64
N ARG A 217 9.32 -18.51 13.42
CA ARG A 217 8.27 -18.92 14.36
C ARG A 217 7.10 -19.61 13.67
N TYR A 218 6.85 -19.34 12.40
CA TYR A 218 5.77 -19.95 11.64
C TYR A 218 6.34 -20.83 10.52
N GLY A 219 5.99 -22.12 10.53
CA GLY A 219 6.33 -23.02 9.44
C GLY A 219 5.62 -22.62 8.14
N ALA A 220 6.24 -22.88 7.00
CA ALA A 220 5.71 -22.54 5.67
C ALA A 220 4.27 -23.04 5.46
N GLU A 221 3.94 -24.22 6.00
CA GLU A 221 2.58 -24.77 5.93
C GLU A 221 1.53 -23.91 6.63
N ARG A 222 1.87 -23.34 7.79
CA ARG A 222 0.96 -22.47 8.53
C ARG A 222 0.73 -21.16 7.78
N ILE A 223 1.79 -20.58 7.22
CA ILE A 223 1.69 -19.35 6.41
C ILE A 223 0.82 -19.62 5.19
N ARG A 224 1.05 -20.72 4.48
CA ARG A 224 0.23 -21.12 3.33
C ARG A 224 -1.26 -21.27 3.68
N ARG A 225 -1.58 -21.89 4.83
CA ARG A 225 -2.95 -21.99 5.31
C ARG A 225 -3.55 -20.61 5.61
N LEU A 226 -2.80 -19.72 6.27
CA LEU A 226 -3.25 -18.35 6.54
C LEU A 226 -3.51 -17.56 5.24
N LEU A 227 -2.67 -17.71 4.22
CA LEU A 227 -2.89 -17.09 2.91
C LEU A 227 -4.18 -17.60 2.26
N TRP A 228 -4.43 -18.90 2.30
CA TRP A 228 -5.68 -19.47 1.76
C TRP A 228 -6.93 -19.04 2.55
N LEU A 229 -6.83 -18.95 3.89
CA LEU A 229 -7.89 -18.41 4.71
C LEU A 229 -8.17 -16.94 4.39
N ALA A 230 -7.12 -16.13 4.21
CA ALA A 230 -7.24 -14.74 3.78
C ALA A 230 -7.89 -14.64 2.40
N PHE A 231 -7.51 -15.49 1.45
CA PHE A 231 -8.15 -15.57 0.14
C PHE A 231 -9.64 -15.90 0.24
N SER A 232 -10.00 -16.96 0.97
CA SER A 232 -11.40 -17.35 1.16
C SER A 232 -12.22 -16.26 1.86
N ALA A 233 -11.65 -15.61 2.88
CA ALA A 233 -12.30 -14.50 3.58
C ALA A 233 -12.45 -13.27 2.66
N GLY A 234 -11.42 -12.94 1.87
CA GLY A 234 -11.45 -11.85 0.90
C GLY A 234 -12.52 -12.06 -0.17
N VAL A 235 -12.57 -13.26 -0.77
CA VAL A 235 -13.61 -13.64 -1.74
C VAL A 235 -15.00 -13.57 -1.10
N GLY A 236 -15.16 -14.08 0.12
CA GLY A 236 -16.42 -14.01 0.86
C GLY A 236 -16.88 -12.57 1.10
N LEU A 237 -15.99 -11.70 1.57
CA LEU A 237 -16.30 -10.28 1.81
C LEU A 237 -16.65 -9.54 0.53
N LEU A 238 -15.89 -9.76 -0.56
CA LEU A 238 -16.20 -9.17 -1.86
C LEU A 238 -17.52 -9.70 -2.44
N GLY A 239 -17.85 -10.97 -2.20
CA GLY A 239 -19.15 -11.55 -2.54
C GLY A 239 -20.29 -10.90 -1.76
N VAL A 240 -20.11 -10.64 -0.46
CA VAL A 240 -21.08 -9.89 0.35
C VAL A 240 -21.26 -8.46 -0.16
N VAL A 241 -20.17 -7.78 -0.53
CA VAL A 241 -20.22 -6.44 -1.14
C VAL A 241 -20.99 -6.48 -2.45
N LEU A 242 -20.73 -7.46 -3.32
CA LEU A 242 -21.44 -7.62 -4.58
C LEU A 242 -22.95 -7.85 -4.37
N VAL A 243 -23.32 -8.76 -3.46
CA VAL A 243 -24.72 -9.02 -3.12
C VAL A 243 -25.36 -7.77 -2.52
N GLY A 244 -24.68 -7.09 -1.60
CA GLY A 244 -25.13 -5.83 -1.00
C GLY A 244 -25.41 -4.77 -2.05
N LYS A 245 -24.52 -4.62 -3.03
CA LYS A 245 -24.69 -3.70 -4.17
C LYS A 245 -25.93 -4.05 -5.00
N LEU A 246 -26.15 -5.33 -5.27
CA LEU A 246 -27.36 -5.81 -5.98
C LEU A 246 -28.65 -5.58 -5.18
N LEU A 247 -28.55 -5.59 -3.85
CA LEU A 247 -29.67 -5.33 -2.93
C LEU A 247 -29.83 -3.84 -2.57
N GLY A 248 -29.01 -2.94 -3.11
CA GLY A 248 -29.09 -1.50 -2.86
C GLY A 248 -28.58 -1.06 -1.48
N TRP A 249 -27.57 -1.74 -0.93
CA TRP A 249 -26.88 -1.30 0.29
C TRP A 249 -26.22 0.07 0.10
N SER A 250 -25.95 0.76 1.21
CA SER A 250 -25.26 2.05 1.15
C SER A 250 -23.79 1.88 0.71
N SER A 251 -23.28 2.85 -0.04
CA SER A 251 -21.89 2.91 -0.50
C SER A 251 -20.86 2.87 0.64
N VAL A 252 -21.27 3.23 1.86
CA VAL A 252 -20.45 3.14 3.08
C VAL A 252 -20.10 1.69 3.42
N VAL A 253 -21.06 0.76 3.34
CA VAL A 253 -20.82 -0.65 3.65
C VAL A 253 -19.91 -1.27 2.58
N GLU A 254 -20.12 -0.88 1.31
CA GLU A 254 -19.25 -1.28 0.20
C GLU A 254 -17.82 -0.81 0.39
N PHE A 255 -17.61 0.43 0.85
CA PHE A 255 -16.29 0.98 1.13
C PHE A 255 -15.59 0.21 2.26
N LEU A 256 -16.26 0.02 3.41
CA LEU A 256 -15.66 -0.62 4.57
C LEU A 256 -15.29 -2.09 4.31
N LEU A 257 -16.21 -2.87 3.75
CA LEU A 257 -15.99 -4.29 3.48
C LEU A 257 -15.14 -4.52 2.23
N GLY A 258 -15.27 -3.66 1.23
CA GLY A 258 -14.55 -3.76 -0.03
C GLY A 258 -13.05 -3.52 0.13
N GLU A 259 -12.65 -2.53 0.94
CA GLU A 259 -11.24 -2.26 1.25
C GLU A 259 -10.57 -3.47 1.93
N LEU A 260 -11.19 -3.99 2.99
CA LEU A 260 -10.67 -5.14 3.72
C LEU A 260 -10.67 -6.41 2.84
N GLY A 261 -11.75 -6.66 2.12
CA GLY A 261 -11.88 -7.82 1.22
C GLY A 261 -10.82 -7.82 0.12
N ALA A 262 -10.57 -6.67 -0.51
CA ALA A 262 -9.50 -6.52 -1.50
C ALA A 262 -8.11 -6.69 -0.88
N GLY A 263 -7.86 -6.10 0.30
CA GLY A 263 -6.58 -6.27 1.02
C GLY A 263 -6.26 -7.73 1.34
N LEU A 264 -7.27 -8.51 1.78
CA LEU A 264 -7.15 -9.95 2.04
C LEU A 264 -6.98 -10.81 0.78
N LEU A 265 -7.46 -10.34 -0.37
CA LEU A 265 -7.16 -11.00 -1.65
C LEU A 265 -5.73 -10.68 -2.09
N PHE A 266 -5.29 -9.43 -1.97
CA PHE A 266 -3.96 -9.01 -2.37
C PHE A 266 -2.85 -9.59 -1.49
N ILE A 267 -3.06 -9.80 -0.19
CA ILE A 267 -2.08 -10.49 0.65
C ILE A 267 -1.80 -11.91 0.14
N TRP A 268 -2.83 -12.61 -0.37
CA TRP A 268 -2.65 -13.93 -0.99
C TRP A 268 -1.84 -13.81 -2.29
N VAL A 269 -2.20 -12.88 -3.18
CA VAL A 269 -1.48 -12.67 -4.44
C VAL A 269 -0.01 -12.35 -4.20
N ILE A 270 0.27 -11.43 -3.29
CA ILE A 270 1.64 -11.00 -2.94
C ILE A 270 2.41 -12.12 -2.26
N GLY A 271 1.79 -12.85 -1.31
CA GLY A 271 2.44 -13.99 -0.64
C GLY A 271 2.85 -15.08 -1.63
N ARG A 272 1.98 -15.38 -2.60
CA ARG A 272 2.27 -16.37 -3.67
C ARG A 272 3.32 -15.86 -4.66
N ALA A 273 3.30 -14.58 -5.01
CA ALA A 273 4.32 -13.98 -5.86
C ALA A 273 5.70 -13.92 -5.17
N ALA A 274 5.74 -13.70 -3.86
CA ALA A 274 6.98 -13.72 -3.07
C ALA A 274 7.61 -15.13 -2.98
N GLU A 275 6.79 -16.19 -2.96
CA GLU A 275 7.25 -17.58 -3.07
C GLU A 275 7.70 -17.95 -4.50
N GLY A 276 7.28 -17.17 -5.49
CA GLY A 276 7.45 -17.43 -6.92
C GLY A 276 6.32 -18.31 -7.47
N PHE A 277 5.39 -17.70 -8.20
CA PHE A 277 4.44 -18.44 -9.04
C PHE A 277 5.21 -19.38 -9.98
N ARG A 278 4.68 -20.59 -10.17
CA ARG A 278 5.22 -21.60 -11.10
C ARG A 278 4.31 -21.70 -12.33
N GLY A 279 4.83 -22.28 -13.42
CA GLY A 279 4.07 -22.48 -14.66
C GLY A 279 3.87 -21.19 -15.47
N LEU A 280 2.81 -21.12 -16.28
CA LEU A 280 2.56 -20.01 -17.22
C LEU A 280 2.45 -18.65 -16.52
N ILE A 281 1.74 -18.59 -15.39
CA ILE A 281 1.61 -17.36 -14.58
C ILE A 281 2.97 -16.92 -14.03
N GLY A 282 3.79 -17.88 -13.59
CA GLY A 282 5.15 -17.63 -13.11
C GLY A 282 6.09 -17.11 -14.19
N TRP A 283 5.96 -17.66 -15.41
CA TRP A 283 6.69 -17.19 -16.59
C TRP A 283 6.27 -15.77 -16.97
N LEU A 284 4.96 -15.53 -17.14
CA LEU A 284 4.41 -14.21 -17.50
C LEU A 284 4.81 -13.13 -16.49
N LEU A 285 4.70 -13.40 -15.19
CA LEU A 285 5.09 -12.43 -14.15
C LEU A 285 6.60 -12.33 -13.97
N GLY A 286 7.39 -13.31 -14.44
CA GLY A 286 8.85 -13.31 -14.33
C GLY A 286 9.57 -12.73 -15.55
N SER A 287 8.84 -12.50 -16.66
CA SER A 287 9.38 -12.03 -17.95
C SER A 287 9.15 -10.55 -18.24
N VAL A 288 8.44 -9.84 -17.36
CA VAL A 288 8.25 -8.37 -17.40
C VAL A 288 9.41 -7.72 -16.66
#